data_AF-E3ZLN3-F1
#
_entry.id   AF-E3ZLN3-F1
#
_cell.length_a   1.000
_cell.length_b   1.000
_cell.length_c   1.000
_cell.angle_alpha   90.00
_cell.angle_beta   90.00
_cell.angle_gamma   90.00
#
_symmetry.space_group_name_H-M   'P 1'
#
loop_
_entity.id
_entity.type
_entity.pdbx_description
1 polymer ?
#
loop_
_entity_poly.entity_id
_entity_poly.type
_entity_poly.pdbx_seq_one_letter_code
_entity_poly.pdbx_strand_id
1 'polypeptide(L)'
;MKGLQQLIYEQKDIRAVLNSLDEKEKAQLVTGLTGSSRALFASVVEGASKRPVVFVTHNLYHAQKLYDDLLSLMEADRLFLYPADELISSELSISSPELRGQRVEALDFLISGKPGIVIVPVAGLRKMLPPVSLWKHFNISIVEGEEIDPEVLRQQLVTMGYTMSGMVNTPGEFSVRGGIIDIYPITEEFPIRIELFDTEVDSLRFFDVETQRSTSRVEEFRLLPATEIILDQSYYPDIVHRLEKKMILTLNELKEKE
;
A
#
# COMPACT_ATOMS: atom_id res chain seq x y z
N MET A 1 12.36 -24.92 -4.32
CA MET A 1 11.63 -25.29 -5.54
C MET A 1 12.25 -24.76 -6.86
N LYS A 2 13.49 -24.22 -6.83
CA LYS A 2 14.14 -23.62 -8.01
C LYS A 2 14.28 -24.55 -9.23
N GLY A 3 14.50 -25.85 -9.01
CA GLY A 3 14.57 -26.83 -10.10
C GLY A 3 13.26 -26.98 -10.89
N LEU A 4 12.10 -26.86 -10.23
CA LEU A 4 10.80 -26.94 -10.89
C LEU A 4 10.54 -25.70 -11.76
N GLN A 5 10.93 -24.52 -11.25
CA GLN A 5 10.85 -23.26 -11.99
C GLN A 5 11.74 -23.30 -13.25
N GLN A 6 12.95 -23.85 -13.14
CA GLN A 6 13.86 -24.00 -14.28
C GLN A 6 13.29 -24.94 -15.35
N LEU A 7 12.74 -26.10 -14.96
CA LEU A 7 12.13 -27.05 -15.90
C LEU A 7 10.99 -26.43 -16.71
N ILE A 8 10.21 -25.54 -16.10
CA ILE A 8 9.10 -24.85 -16.78
C ILE A 8 9.60 -23.70 -17.63
N TYR A 9 10.59 -22.95 -17.15
CA TYR A 9 11.27 -21.93 -17.95
C TYR A 9 11.91 -22.50 -19.22
N GLU A 10 12.31 -23.77 -19.22
CA GLU A 10 12.88 -24.43 -20.40
C GLU A 10 11.84 -24.81 -21.46
N GLN A 11 10.55 -24.82 -21.13
CA GLN A 11 9.51 -25.12 -22.11
C GLN A 11 9.40 -24.02 -23.18
N LYS A 12 9.33 -24.45 -24.44
CA LYS A 12 9.28 -23.57 -25.61
C LYS A 12 8.14 -22.56 -25.54
N ASP A 13 6.96 -23.02 -25.14
CA ASP A 13 5.75 -22.19 -25.08
C ASP A 13 5.86 -21.13 -23.98
N ILE A 14 6.43 -21.49 -22.83
CA ILE A 14 6.69 -20.54 -21.73
C ILE A 14 7.70 -19.48 -22.18
N ARG A 15 8.82 -19.87 -22.80
CA ARG A 15 9.79 -18.90 -23.33
C ARG A 15 9.19 -17.97 -24.37
N ALA A 16 8.32 -18.49 -25.24
CA ALA A 16 7.62 -17.66 -26.21
C ALA A 16 6.74 -16.59 -25.53
N VAL A 17 6.09 -16.94 -24.42
CA VAL A 17 5.35 -15.97 -23.60
C VAL A 17 6.29 -14.96 -22.95
N LEU A 18 7.34 -15.42 -22.27
CA LEU A 18 8.27 -14.55 -21.54
C LEU A 18 8.99 -13.56 -22.46
N ASN A 19 9.47 -14.00 -23.62
CA ASN A 19 10.16 -13.14 -24.58
C ASN A 19 9.26 -12.02 -25.10
N SER A 20 7.95 -12.23 -25.12
CA SER A 20 7.00 -11.21 -25.56
C SER A 20 6.66 -10.18 -24.48
N LEU A 21 6.99 -10.44 -23.20
CA LEU A 21 6.64 -9.52 -22.09
C LEU A 21 7.33 -8.16 -22.22
N ASP A 22 8.48 -8.13 -22.90
CA ASP A 22 9.23 -6.91 -23.18
C ASP A 22 8.80 -6.22 -24.49
N GLU A 23 8.02 -6.92 -25.33
CA GLU A 23 7.44 -6.35 -26.53
C GLU A 23 6.20 -5.54 -26.15
N LYS A 24 6.38 -4.22 -26.03
CA LYS A 24 5.29 -3.26 -25.87
C LYS A 24 4.29 -3.52 -27.02
N GLU A 25 3.03 -3.82 -26.68
CA GLU A 25 1.85 -3.98 -27.57
C GLU A 25 1.37 -5.40 -27.92
N LYS A 26 1.89 -6.48 -27.33
CA LYS A 26 1.31 -7.82 -27.54
C LYS A 26 0.49 -8.31 -26.35
N ALA A 27 -0.82 -8.39 -26.52
CA ALA A 27 -1.68 -9.19 -25.65
C ALA A 27 -1.50 -10.68 -25.99
N GLN A 28 -1.36 -11.52 -24.96
CA GLN A 28 -1.24 -12.96 -25.13
C GLN A 28 -2.30 -13.70 -24.34
N LEU A 29 -2.84 -14.76 -24.95
CA LEU A 29 -3.77 -15.68 -24.31
C LEU A 29 -3.03 -16.96 -23.94
N VAL A 30 -2.85 -17.18 -22.65
CA VAL A 30 -2.31 -18.43 -22.10
C VAL A 30 -3.48 -19.29 -21.61
N THR A 31 -3.62 -20.50 -22.15
CA THR A 31 -4.66 -21.46 -21.75
C THR A 31 -4.06 -22.72 -21.16
N GLY A 32 -4.86 -23.51 -20.43
CA GLY A 32 -4.43 -24.79 -19.87
C GLY A 32 -3.78 -24.74 -18.49
N LEU A 33 -3.60 -23.55 -17.89
CA LEU A 33 -3.10 -23.41 -16.53
C LEU A 33 -4.19 -23.74 -15.50
N THR A 34 -4.11 -24.92 -14.88
CA THR A 34 -5.03 -25.39 -13.84
C THR A 34 -4.34 -25.55 -12.48
N GLY A 35 -5.09 -25.31 -11.39
CA GLY A 35 -4.56 -25.43 -10.03
C GLY A 35 -3.27 -24.62 -9.80
N SER A 36 -2.28 -25.27 -9.17
CA SER A 36 -0.98 -24.68 -8.79
C SER A 36 -0.06 -24.35 -9.97
N SER A 37 -0.38 -24.80 -11.19
CA SER A 37 0.38 -24.39 -12.38
C SER A 37 0.32 -22.88 -12.63
N ARG A 38 -0.73 -22.19 -12.14
CA ARG A 38 -0.85 -20.73 -12.19
C ARG A 38 0.18 -20.03 -11.31
N ALA A 39 0.36 -20.48 -10.07
CA ALA A 39 1.36 -19.95 -9.15
C ALA A 39 2.77 -20.19 -9.69
N LEU A 40 3.01 -21.37 -10.23
CA LEU A 40 4.29 -21.72 -10.82
C LEU A 40 4.60 -20.88 -12.07
N PHE A 41 3.63 -20.70 -12.96
CA PHE A 41 3.74 -19.79 -14.09
C PHE A 41 4.01 -18.35 -13.64
N ALA A 42 3.26 -17.84 -12.66
CA ALA A 42 3.48 -16.50 -12.10
C ALA A 42 4.90 -16.34 -11.55
N SER A 43 5.43 -17.33 -10.83
CA SER A 43 6.82 -17.29 -10.33
C SER A 43 7.88 -17.25 -11.44
N VAL A 44 7.62 -17.92 -12.57
CA VAL A 44 8.52 -17.87 -13.73
C VAL A 44 8.43 -16.52 -14.45
N VAL A 45 7.24 -15.92 -14.52
CA VAL A 45 7.04 -14.57 -15.05
C VAL A 45 7.76 -13.53 -14.19
N GLU A 46 7.69 -13.63 -12.86
CA GLU A 46 8.43 -12.77 -11.94
C GLU A 46 9.93 -12.87 -12.16
N GLY A 47 10.48 -14.09 -12.15
CA GLY A 47 11.93 -14.29 -12.31
C GLY A 47 12.47 -13.85 -13.68
N ALA A 48 11.62 -13.79 -14.71
CA ALA A 48 11.99 -13.25 -16.02
C ALA A 48 11.80 -11.73 -16.12
N SER A 49 10.93 -11.14 -15.30
CA SER A 49 10.63 -9.71 -15.31
C SER A 49 11.64 -8.92 -14.50
N LYS A 50 12.01 -7.72 -15.00
CA LYS A 50 12.85 -6.75 -14.27
C LYS A 50 12.03 -5.64 -13.59
N ARG A 51 10.71 -5.76 -13.62
CA ARG A 51 9.74 -4.77 -13.13
C ARG A 51 8.64 -5.48 -12.32
N PRO A 52 7.91 -4.76 -11.45
CA PRO A 52 6.81 -5.35 -10.71
C PRO A 52 5.73 -5.85 -11.68
N VAL A 53 5.16 -7.00 -11.35
CA VAL A 53 4.10 -7.65 -12.12
C VAL A 53 2.81 -7.62 -11.31
N VAL A 54 1.76 -7.05 -11.90
CA VAL A 54 0.43 -7.09 -11.30
C VAL A 54 -0.29 -8.35 -11.78
N PHE A 55 -0.61 -9.27 -10.86
CA PHE A 55 -1.35 -10.48 -11.15
C PHE A 55 -2.82 -10.32 -10.74
N VAL A 56 -3.71 -10.22 -11.73
CA VAL A 56 -5.13 -9.95 -11.47
C VAL A 56 -5.89 -11.26 -11.28
N THR A 57 -6.65 -11.37 -10.19
CA THR A 57 -7.50 -12.53 -9.90
C THR A 57 -8.98 -12.13 -9.86
N HIS A 58 -9.87 -13.12 -9.94
CA HIS A 58 -11.30 -12.85 -10.02
C HIS A 58 -11.87 -12.16 -8.76
N ASN A 59 -11.45 -12.61 -7.57
CA ASN A 59 -11.94 -12.12 -6.28
C ASN A 59 -10.87 -12.31 -5.19
N LEU A 60 -11.14 -11.80 -3.98
CA LEU A 60 -10.20 -11.85 -2.86
C LEU A 60 -9.82 -13.29 -2.48
N TYR A 61 -10.76 -14.24 -2.52
CA TYR A 61 -10.48 -15.64 -2.22
C TYR A 61 -9.42 -16.23 -3.18
N HIS A 62 -9.56 -15.99 -4.48
CA HIS A 62 -8.57 -16.45 -5.47
C HIS A 62 -7.24 -15.69 -5.35
N ALA A 63 -7.26 -14.42 -4.93
CA ALA A 63 -6.06 -13.65 -4.65
C ALA A 63 -5.26 -14.27 -3.48
N GLN A 64 -5.93 -14.54 -2.35
CA GLN A 64 -5.31 -15.16 -1.18
C GLN A 64 -4.76 -16.55 -1.49
N LYS A 65 -5.54 -17.39 -2.20
CA LYS A 65 -5.08 -18.72 -2.58
C LYS A 65 -3.81 -18.68 -3.44
N LEU A 66 -3.74 -17.74 -4.38
CA LEU A 66 -2.55 -17.56 -5.23
C LEU A 66 -1.36 -17.03 -4.41
N TYR A 67 -1.61 -16.12 -3.46
CA TYR A 67 -0.61 -15.62 -2.53
C TYR A 67 0.01 -16.76 -1.71
N ASP A 68 -0.82 -17.60 -1.09
CA ASP A 68 -0.38 -18.73 -0.26
C ASP A 68 0.42 -19.75 -1.08
N ASP A 69 -0.01 -20.05 -2.32
CA ASP A 69 0.73 -20.94 -3.23
C ASP A 69 2.11 -20.35 -3.58
N LEU A 70 2.18 -19.03 -3.84
CA LEU A 70 3.40 -18.33 -4.23
C LEU A 70 4.41 -18.14 -3.10
N LEU A 71 3.97 -18.03 -1.84
CA LEU A 71 4.87 -17.96 -0.68
C LEU A 71 5.86 -19.13 -0.62
N SER A 72 5.48 -20.30 -1.14
CA SER A 72 6.36 -21.47 -1.22
C SER A 72 7.38 -21.44 -2.38
N LEU A 73 7.17 -20.55 -3.34
CA LEU A 73 7.88 -20.49 -4.63
C LEU A 73 8.80 -19.28 -4.76
N MET A 74 8.58 -18.19 -4.00
CA MET A 74 9.34 -16.95 -4.08
C MET A 74 9.65 -16.35 -2.71
N GLU A 75 10.55 -15.38 -2.70
CA GLU A 75 10.91 -14.64 -1.50
C GLU A 75 9.73 -13.75 -1.08
N ALA A 76 9.41 -13.74 0.22
CA ALA A 76 8.23 -13.05 0.75
C ALA A 76 8.29 -11.53 0.56
N ASP A 77 9.50 -10.94 0.53
CA ASP A 77 9.74 -9.51 0.32
C ASP A 77 9.47 -9.05 -1.13
N ARG A 78 9.12 -9.98 -2.03
CA ARG A 78 8.76 -9.70 -3.43
C ARG A 78 7.32 -10.08 -3.76
N LEU A 79 6.52 -10.46 -2.76
CA LEU A 79 5.16 -10.92 -2.96
C LEU A 79 4.20 -10.11 -2.08
N PHE A 80 3.30 -9.38 -2.72
CA PHE A 80 2.35 -8.52 -2.04
C PHE A 80 0.92 -8.84 -2.47
N LEU A 81 -0.02 -8.65 -1.55
CA LEU A 81 -1.45 -8.76 -1.80
C LEU A 81 -2.08 -7.38 -1.66
N TYR A 82 -2.88 -6.97 -2.63
CA TYR A 82 -3.74 -5.80 -2.51
C TYR A 82 -5.18 -6.28 -2.25
N PRO A 83 -5.60 -6.45 -0.98
CA PRO A 83 -6.91 -7.03 -0.67
C PRO A 83 -8.05 -6.05 -0.98
N ALA A 84 -9.03 -6.46 -1.77
CA ALA A 84 -10.26 -5.71 -2.01
C ALA A 84 -11.44 -6.68 -2.27
N ASP A 85 -12.63 -6.31 -1.80
CA ASP A 85 -13.85 -7.11 -1.93
C ASP A 85 -14.89 -6.38 -2.78
N GLU A 86 -15.80 -7.12 -3.40
CA GLU A 86 -16.84 -6.56 -4.27
C GLU A 86 -18.02 -5.99 -3.49
N LEU A 87 -18.28 -6.50 -2.29
CA LEU A 87 -19.43 -6.10 -1.47
C LEU A 87 -19.07 -4.91 -0.57
N ILE A 88 -19.81 -3.80 -0.68
CA ILE A 88 -19.62 -2.60 0.15
C ILE A 88 -19.75 -2.91 1.64
N SER A 89 -20.69 -3.79 2.02
CA SER A 89 -20.85 -4.23 3.42
C SER A 89 -19.61 -4.98 3.92
N SER A 90 -19.01 -5.81 3.06
CA SER A 90 -17.74 -6.47 3.36
C SER A 90 -16.58 -5.49 3.38
N GLU A 91 -16.54 -4.49 2.48
CA GLU A 91 -15.48 -3.47 2.48
C GLU A 91 -15.43 -2.69 3.80
N LEU A 92 -16.59 -2.34 4.37
CA LEU A 92 -16.66 -1.69 5.68
C LEU A 92 -16.13 -2.61 6.80
N SER A 93 -16.35 -3.93 6.70
CA SER A 93 -15.80 -4.93 7.63
C SER A 93 -14.31 -5.26 7.39
N ILE A 94 -13.82 -5.07 6.16
CA ILE A 94 -12.43 -5.28 5.69
C ILE A 94 -11.57 -4.02 5.91
N SER A 95 -12.13 -2.97 6.52
CA SER A 95 -11.43 -1.73 6.89
C SER A 95 -10.38 -1.87 7.99
N SER A 96 -10.09 -3.11 8.42
CA SER A 96 -9.11 -3.40 9.47
C SER A 96 -7.76 -2.77 9.14
N PRO A 97 -7.00 -2.31 10.15
CA PRO A 97 -5.70 -1.72 9.93
C PRO A 97 -4.76 -2.65 9.13
N GLU A 98 -4.81 -3.94 9.37
CA GLU A 98 -3.94 -4.94 8.73
C GLU A 98 -4.17 -4.99 7.21
N LEU A 99 -5.44 -5.03 6.77
CA LEU A 99 -5.76 -5.07 5.35
C LEU A 99 -5.48 -3.73 4.66
N ARG A 100 -5.59 -2.61 5.38
CA ARG A 100 -5.11 -1.31 4.90
C ARG A 100 -3.59 -1.30 4.75
N GLY A 101 -2.86 -1.84 5.73
CA GLY A 101 -1.40 -1.99 5.69
C GLY A 101 -0.93 -2.76 4.46
N GLN A 102 -1.54 -3.93 4.20
CA GLN A 102 -1.25 -4.72 3.00
C GLN A 102 -1.45 -3.93 1.70
N ARG A 103 -2.50 -3.11 1.61
CA ARG A 103 -2.71 -2.23 0.44
C ARG A 103 -1.64 -1.15 0.33
N VAL A 104 -1.30 -0.49 1.44
CA VAL A 104 -0.24 0.54 1.47
C VAL A 104 1.10 -0.06 1.05
N GLU A 105 1.48 -1.21 1.58
CA GLU A 105 2.70 -1.95 1.22
C GLU A 105 2.72 -2.34 -0.26
N ALA A 106 1.60 -2.87 -0.78
CA ALA A 106 1.47 -3.21 -2.18
C ALA A 106 1.67 -1.99 -3.09
N LEU A 107 1.10 -0.83 -2.73
CA LEU A 107 1.26 0.41 -3.49
C LEU A 107 2.69 0.94 -3.43
N ASP A 108 3.32 0.93 -2.26
CA ASP A 108 4.71 1.35 -2.11
C ASP A 108 5.67 0.43 -2.89
N PHE A 109 5.43 -0.88 -2.86
CA PHE A 109 6.20 -1.84 -3.66
C PHE A 109 6.09 -1.56 -5.16
N LEU A 110 4.87 -1.31 -5.68
CA LEU A 110 4.67 -0.94 -7.09
C LEU A 110 5.47 0.31 -7.48
N ILE A 111 5.53 1.30 -6.58
CA ILE A 111 6.27 2.55 -6.79
C ILE A 111 7.78 2.34 -6.77
N SER A 112 8.27 1.38 -5.99
CA SER A 112 9.70 1.04 -5.92
C SER A 112 10.28 0.58 -7.26
N GLY A 113 9.43 0.03 -8.15
CA GLY A 113 9.84 -0.50 -9.45
C GLY A 113 10.70 -1.76 -9.37
N LYS A 114 10.87 -2.35 -8.19
CA LYS A 114 11.62 -3.59 -7.99
C LYS A 114 10.86 -4.80 -8.59
N PRO A 115 11.58 -5.85 -9.04
CA PRO A 115 10.94 -7.08 -9.51
C PRO A 115 10.21 -7.78 -8.36
N GLY A 116 9.02 -8.29 -8.67
CA GLY A 116 8.15 -9.02 -7.74
C GLY A 116 6.70 -9.04 -8.24
N ILE A 117 5.80 -9.57 -7.43
CA ILE A 117 4.38 -9.73 -7.76
C ILE A 117 3.51 -8.96 -6.78
N VAL A 118 2.54 -8.23 -7.31
CA VAL A 118 1.38 -7.74 -6.56
C VAL A 118 0.12 -8.43 -7.05
N ILE A 119 -0.53 -9.18 -6.19
CA ILE A 119 -1.78 -9.87 -6.50
C ILE A 119 -2.94 -8.95 -6.20
N VAL A 120 -3.82 -8.74 -7.18
CA VAL A 120 -4.93 -7.79 -7.07
C VAL A 120 -6.23 -8.47 -7.54
N PRO A 121 -7.28 -8.57 -6.71
CA PRO A 121 -8.59 -9.00 -7.19
C PRO A 121 -9.19 -7.92 -8.10
N VAL A 122 -10.09 -8.29 -9.02
CA VAL A 122 -10.73 -7.33 -9.96
C VAL A 122 -11.35 -6.13 -9.23
N ALA A 123 -11.90 -6.33 -8.03
CA ALA A 123 -12.42 -5.25 -7.19
C ALA A 123 -11.36 -4.17 -6.89
N GLY A 124 -10.12 -4.57 -6.64
CA GLY A 124 -9.01 -3.66 -6.32
C GLY A 124 -8.63 -2.75 -7.48
N LEU A 125 -8.74 -3.22 -8.72
CA LEU A 125 -8.48 -2.41 -9.92
C LEU A 125 -9.48 -1.27 -10.12
N ARG A 126 -10.65 -1.35 -9.48
CA ARG A 126 -11.71 -0.33 -9.60
C ARG A 126 -11.57 0.76 -8.54
N LYS A 127 -10.67 0.60 -7.57
CA LYS A 127 -10.46 1.61 -6.53
C LYS A 127 -9.78 2.84 -7.13
N MET A 128 -10.28 4.01 -6.74
CA MET A 128 -9.66 5.29 -7.09
C MET A 128 -8.46 5.51 -6.18
N LEU A 129 -7.28 5.67 -6.79
CA LEU A 129 -6.03 5.89 -6.09
C LEU A 129 -5.51 7.31 -6.33
N PRO A 130 -4.75 7.87 -5.38
CA PRO A 130 -4.12 9.17 -5.55
C PRO A 130 -3.08 9.11 -6.69
N PRO A 131 -2.77 10.26 -7.32
CA PRO A 131 -1.67 10.35 -8.25
C PRO A 131 -0.35 9.88 -7.60
N VAL A 132 0.51 9.21 -8.37
CA VAL A 132 1.82 8.72 -7.88
C VAL A 132 2.68 9.84 -7.28
N SER A 133 2.61 11.05 -7.85
CA SER A 133 3.32 12.21 -7.31
C SER A 133 2.83 12.60 -5.91
N LEU A 134 1.52 12.54 -5.68
CA LEU A 134 0.93 12.82 -4.37
C LEU A 134 1.32 11.74 -3.36
N TRP A 135 1.24 10.47 -3.75
CA TRP A 135 1.67 9.37 -2.89
C TRP A 135 3.13 9.51 -2.46
N LYS A 136 4.03 9.79 -3.40
CA LYS A 136 5.47 10.01 -3.12
C LYS A 136 5.71 11.22 -2.22
N HIS A 137 4.91 12.27 -2.33
CA HIS A 137 5.02 13.45 -1.47
C HIS A 137 4.72 13.14 -0.01
N PHE A 138 3.78 12.21 0.25
CA PHE A 138 3.42 11.75 1.59
C PHE A 138 4.19 10.51 2.04
N ASN A 139 5.31 10.19 1.38
CA ASN A 139 6.29 9.25 1.87
C ASN A 139 7.38 10.04 2.60
N ILE A 140 7.23 10.18 3.91
CA ILE A 140 8.06 11.07 4.74
C ILE A 140 9.30 10.29 5.20
N SER A 141 10.51 10.76 4.85
CA SER A 141 11.72 10.30 5.51
C SER A 141 12.02 11.17 6.72
N ILE A 142 12.38 10.55 7.83
CA ILE A 142 12.71 11.17 9.10
C ILE A 142 14.10 10.65 9.47
N VAL A 143 15.08 11.56 9.54
CA VAL A 143 16.47 11.22 9.85
C VAL A 143 16.87 11.88 11.16
N GLU A 144 17.64 11.16 11.98
CA GLU A 144 18.25 11.73 13.18
C GLU A 144 19.15 12.93 12.84
N GLY A 145 19.03 14.03 13.58
CA GLY A 145 19.73 15.28 13.36
C GLY A 145 19.09 16.24 12.36
N GLU A 146 17.96 15.87 11.73
CA GLU A 146 17.20 16.81 10.89
C GLU A 146 16.22 17.65 11.71
N GLU A 147 15.84 18.82 11.19
CA GLU A 147 14.80 19.66 11.79
C GLU A 147 13.41 19.24 11.32
N ILE A 148 12.49 19.05 12.26
CA ILE A 148 11.08 18.78 12.04
C ILE A 148 10.23 19.73 12.88
N ASP A 149 9.32 20.44 12.23
CA ASP A 149 8.26 21.19 12.91
C ASP A 149 7.15 20.21 13.34
N PRO A 150 6.91 20.04 14.66
CA PRO A 150 5.90 19.12 15.17
C PRO A 150 4.49 19.41 14.67
N GLU A 151 4.14 20.68 14.45
CA GLU A 151 2.81 21.09 14.03
C GLU A 151 2.59 20.79 12.54
N VAL A 152 3.63 20.99 11.73
CA VAL A 152 3.62 20.59 10.31
C VAL A 152 3.49 19.08 10.18
N LEU A 153 4.32 18.32 10.92
CA LEU A 153 4.25 16.86 10.90
C LEU A 153 2.89 16.36 11.39
N ARG A 154 2.33 16.96 12.46
CA ARG A 154 0.97 16.66 12.95
C ARG A 154 -0.06 16.83 11.84
N GLN A 155 -0.01 17.92 11.08
CA GLN A 155 -0.95 18.17 10.00
C GLN A 155 -0.79 17.17 8.84
N GLN A 156 0.45 16.81 8.50
CA GLN A 156 0.75 15.78 7.50
C GLN A 156 0.24 14.41 7.92
N LEU A 157 0.45 14.00 9.17
CA LEU A 157 -0.03 12.72 9.72
C LEU A 157 -1.55 12.60 9.60
N VAL A 158 -2.28 13.66 9.92
CA VAL A 158 -3.75 13.69 9.74
C VAL A 158 -4.14 13.51 8.27
N THR A 159 -3.46 14.20 7.36
CA THR A 159 -3.70 14.06 5.90
C THR A 159 -3.34 12.68 5.37
N MET A 160 -2.33 12.03 5.97
CA MET A 160 -1.91 10.65 5.73
C MET A 160 -2.88 9.60 6.32
N GLY A 161 -3.94 10.02 7.00
CA GLY A 161 -4.96 9.16 7.58
C GLY A 161 -4.64 8.60 8.96
N TYR A 162 -3.63 9.14 9.65
CA TYR A 162 -3.36 8.81 11.04
C TYR A 162 -4.34 9.54 11.98
N THR A 163 -4.69 8.88 13.08
CA THR A 163 -5.59 9.43 14.10
C THR A 163 -4.79 9.88 15.31
N MET A 164 -5.00 11.13 15.74
CA MET A 164 -4.37 11.65 16.94
C MET A 164 -5.01 11.02 18.18
N SER A 165 -4.20 10.45 19.05
CA SER A 165 -4.63 9.85 20.31
C SER A 165 -3.84 10.43 21.48
N GLY A 166 -4.37 10.26 22.69
CA GLY A 166 -3.65 10.67 23.90
C GLY A 166 -2.40 9.83 24.10
N MET A 167 -2.46 8.54 23.78
CA MET A 167 -1.39 7.54 23.85
C MET A 167 -1.56 6.57 22.68
N VAL A 168 -0.46 6.24 22.01
CA VAL A 168 -0.45 5.30 20.89
C VAL A 168 -0.65 3.87 21.40
N ASN A 169 -1.71 3.21 20.91
CA ASN A 169 -2.04 1.83 21.25
C ASN A 169 -2.25 0.93 20.02
N THR A 170 -2.74 1.47 18.91
CA THR A 170 -3.07 0.68 17.72
C THR A 170 -2.46 1.25 16.43
N PRO A 171 -2.22 0.42 15.40
CA PRO A 171 -1.69 0.88 14.13
C PRO A 171 -2.57 1.96 13.49
N GLY A 172 -1.94 3.01 12.97
CA GLY A 172 -2.61 4.19 12.42
C GLY A 172 -2.87 5.30 13.45
N GLU A 173 -2.42 5.15 14.69
CA GLU A 173 -2.46 6.21 15.70
C GLU A 173 -1.14 6.98 15.78
N PHE A 174 -1.23 8.22 16.27
CA PHE A 174 -0.07 8.99 16.69
C PHE A 174 -0.40 9.88 17.90
N SER A 175 0.61 10.26 18.67
CA SER A 175 0.48 11.21 19.78
C SER A 175 1.62 12.21 19.77
N VAL A 176 1.34 13.43 20.25
CA VAL A 176 2.33 14.50 20.39
C VAL A 176 2.30 14.98 21.83
N ARG A 177 3.45 14.93 22.51
CA ARG A 177 3.60 15.25 23.94
C ARG A 177 4.90 16.01 24.18
N GLY A 178 4.85 17.34 24.11
CA GLY A 178 6.05 18.17 24.18
C GLY A 178 7.00 17.84 23.03
N GLY A 179 8.25 17.53 23.32
CA GLY A 179 9.25 17.10 22.33
C GLY A 179 9.18 15.61 21.96
N ILE A 180 8.09 14.90 22.22
CA ILE A 180 7.95 13.48 21.85
C ILE A 180 6.80 13.32 20.88
N ILE A 181 7.06 12.67 19.75
CA ILE A 181 6.06 12.28 18.77
C ILE A 181 6.10 10.76 18.64
N ASP A 182 5.03 10.10 19.09
CA ASP A 182 4.87 8.65 18.93
C ASP A 182 3.95 8.39 17.75
N ILE A 183 4.32 7.48 16.86
CA ILE A 183 3.53 7.10 15.68
C ILE A 183 3.52 5.58 15.62
N TYR A 184 2.36 4.97 15.34
CA TYR A 184 2.27 3.55 15.01
C TYR A 184 1.99 3.39 13.52
N PRO A 185 3.02 3.19 12.69
CA PRO A 185 2.84 2.96 11.26
C PRO A 185 2.01 1.71 11.03
N ILE A 186 1.17 1.74 9.99
CA ILE A 186 0.28 0.60 9.68
C ILE A 186 1.02 -0.57 9.00
N THR A 187 2.26 -0.34 8.60
CA THR A 187 3.13 -1.27 7.85
C THR A 187 4.27 -1.80 8.72
N GLU A 188 4.32 -1.42 10.00
CA GLU A 188 5.39 -1.81 10.92
C GLU A 188 4.82 -2.63 12.07
N GLU A 189 5.63 -3.53 12.61
CA GLU A 189 5.26 -4.36 13.77
C GLU A 189 5.25 -3.55 15.08
N PHE A 190 6.11 -2.52 15.18
CA PHE A 190 6.26 -1.71 16.37
C PHE A 190 6.09 -0.23 16.07
N PRO A 191 5.50 0.55 16.99
CA PRO A 191 5.45 1.99 16.87
C PRO A 191 6.86 2.60 17.02
N ILE A 192 7.03 3.77 16.43
CA ILE A 192 8.24 4.57 16.48
C ILE A 192 8.01 5.83 17.32
N ARG A 193 8.98 6.12 18.18
CA ARG A 193 9.09 7.33 18.98
C ARG A 193 10.16 8.22 18.37
N ILE A 194 9.77 9.47 18.10
CA ILE A 194 10.63 10.56 17.67
C ILE A 194 10.82 11.47 18.87
N GLU A 195 12.04 11.53 19.38
CA GLU A 195 12.43 12.45 20.45
C GLU A 195 13.07 13.69 19.81
N LEU A 196 12.54 14.86 20.16
CA LEU A 196 12.96 16.15 19.64
C LEU A 196 13.66 16.97 20.72
N PHE A 197 14.72 17.67 20.32
CA PHE A 197 15.31 18.77 21.07
C PHE A 197 15.00 20.08 20.35
N ASP A 198 14.03 20.83 20.88
CA ASP A 198 13.38 21.95 20.18
C ASP A 198 12.72 21.48 18.88
N THR A 199 13.35 21.69 17.72
CA THR A 199 12.91 21.19 16.41
C THR A 199 13.82 20.12 15.83
N GLU A 200 14.97 19.82 16.44
CA GLU A 200 15.91 18.82 15.92
C GLU A 200 15.53 17.41 16.40
N VAL A 201 15.60 16.41 15.52
CA VAL A 201 15.41 14.99 15.87
C VAL A 201 16.63 14.49 16.64
N ASP A 202 16.50 14.35 17.96
CA ASP A 202 17.55 13.84 18.85
C ASP A 202 17.68 12.31 18.76
N SER A 203 16.56 11.59 18.72
CA SER A 203 16.59 10.14 18.48
C SER A 203 15.31 9.55 17.91
N LEU A 204 15.48 8.46 17.15
CA LEU A 204 14.41 7.63 16.63
C LEU A 204 14.48 6.25 17.25
N ARG A 205 13.39 5.80 17.88
CA ARG A 205 13.37 4.53 18.60
C ARG A 205 12.07 3.79 18.39
N PHE A 206 12.14 2.51 18.06
CA PHE A 206 10.98 1.64 18.22
C PHE A 206 10.67 1.46 19.71
N PHE A 207 9.41 1.20 20.03
CA PHE A 207 8.99 0.91 21.40
C PHE A 207 7.90 -0.15 21.45
N ASP A 208 7.82 -0.83 22.59
CA ASP A 208 6.77 -1.80 22.85
C ASP A 208 5.49 -1.10 23.30
N VAL A 209 4.38 -1.37 22.63
CA VAL A 209 3.12 -0.66 22.83
C VAL A 209 2.47 -0.95 24.20
N GLU A 210 2.68 -2.13 24.77
CA GLU A 210 2.09 -2.51 26.07
C GLU A 210 2.85 -1.85 27.24
N THR A 211 4.17 -1.89 27.17
CA THR A 211 5.06 -1.40 28.24
C THR A 211 5.47 0.06 28.06
N GLN A 212 5.25 0.63 26.87
CA GLN A 212 5.64 1.99 26.46
C GLN A 212 7.15 2.25 26.58
N ARG A 213 7.96 1.19 26.50
CA ARG A 213 9.41 1.23 26.64
C ARG A 213 10.11 1.09 25.29
N SER A 214 11.07 1.97 25.05
CA SER A 214 11.91 1.91 23.84
C SER A 214 12.70 0.60 23.78
N THR A 215 12.85 0.09 22.56
CA THR A 215 13.50 -1.20 22.27
C THR A 215 14.78 -1.00 21.47
N SER A 216 14.68 -0.62 20.20
CA SER A 216 15.81 -0.41 19.28
C SER A 216 15.84 1.03 18.75
N ARG A 217 17.06 1.57 18.60
CA ARG A 217 17.30 2.87 17.95
C ARG A 217 17.55 2.67 16.45
N VAL A 218 17.10 3.61 15.64
CA VAL A 218 17.38 3.69 14.20
C VAL A 218 17.88 5.09 13.83
N GLU A 219 18.61 5.21 12.74
CA GLU A 219 19.15 6.50 12.25
C GLU A 219 18.19 7.21 11.29
N GLU A 220 17.41 6.43 10.53
CA GLU A 220 16.42 6.91 9.57
C GLU A 220 15.17 6.03 9.66
N PHE A 221 14.01 6.64 9.48
CA PHE A 221 12.74 5.94 9.35
C PHE A 221 11.90 6.54 8.22
N ARG A 222 11.32 5.66 7.40
CA ARG A 222 10.44 6.05 6.29
C ARG A 222 8.99 5.79 6.64
N LEU A 223 8.22 6.85 6.82
CA LEU A 223 6.82 6.79 7.19
C LEU A 223 5.90 6.84 5.96
N LEU A 224 5.08 5.80 5.82
CA LEU A 224 4.05 5.69 4.78
C LEU A 224 2.68 6.20 5.25
N PRO A 225 1.78 6.59 4.33
CA PRO A 225 0.39 6.88 4.67
C PRO A 225 -0.32 5.70 5.35
N ALA A 226 -1.20 5.97 6.30
CA ALA A 226 -2.04 4.96 6.96
C ALA A 226 -3.28 4.55 6.13
N THR A 227 -3.46 5.18 4.97
CA THR A 227 -4.57 4.95 4.06
C THR A 227 -4.15 5.17 2.61
N GLU A 228 -4.83 4.48 1.70
CA GLU A 228 -4.67 4.67 0.26
C GLU A 228 -5.34 5.97 -0.25
N ILE A 229 -6.18 6.61 0.56
CA ILE A 229 -6.89 7.84 0.20
C ILE A 229 -6.24 9.03 0.91
N ILE A 230 -5.44 9.79 0.17
CA ILE A 230 -4.81 11.01 0.67
C ILE A 230 -5.69 12.19 0.26
N LEU A 231 -6.24 12.89 1.26
CA LEU A 231 -7.07 14.08 1.04
C LEU A 231 -6.32 15.33 1.47
N ASP A 232 -5.49 15.86 0.57
CA ASP A 232 -4.75 17.09 0.80
C ASP A 232 -5.69 18.30 0.91
N GLN A 233 -5.42 19.19 1.86
CA GLN A 233 -6.24 20.39 2.09
C GLN A 233 -6.27 21.33 0.89
N SER A 234 -5.21 21.34 0.06
CA SER A 234 -5.17 22.12 -1.18
C SER A 234 -6.27 21.76 -2.17
N TYR A 235 -6.83 20.55 -2.09
CA TYR A 235 -7.94 20.12 -2.95
C TYR A 235 -9.31 20.54 -2.43
N TYR A 236 -9.43 21.03 -1.19
CA TYR A 236 -10.73 21.33 -0.58
C TYR A 236 -11.54 22.37 -1.37
N PRO A 237 -10.96 23.49 -1.84
CA PRO A 237 -11.70 24.48 -2.64
C PRO A 237 -12.31 23.88 -3.91
N ASP A 238 -11.55 23.06 -4.63
CA ASP A 238 -12.01 22.39 -5.85
C ASP A 238 -13.10 21.36 -5.57
N ILE A 239 -12.98 20.61 -4.46
CA ILE A 239 -13.98 19.65 -4.02
C ILE A 239 -15.29 20.37 -3.69
N VAL A 240 -15.24 21.43 -2.88
CA VAL A 240 -16.41 22.24 -2.51
C VAL A 240 -17.08 22.79 -3.77
N HIS A 241 -16.33 23.40 -4.67
CA HIS A 241 -16.86 23.94 -5.92
C HIS A 241 -17.58 22.88 -6.76
N ARG A 242 -17.00 21.68 -6.90
CA ARG A 242 -17.63 20.57 -7.64
C ARG A 242 -18.90 20.06 -6.97
N LEU A 243 -18.93 20.00 -5.64
CA LEU A 243 -20.10 19.58 -4.87
C LEU A 243 -21.24 20.60 -5.01
N GLU A 244 -20.96 21.89 -4.85
CA GLU A 244 -21.94 22.97 -5.03
C GLU A 244 -22.53 22.95 -6.44
N LYS A 245 -21.68 22.84 -7.47
CA LYS A 245 -22.11 22.74 -8.87
C LYS A 245 -23.04 21.55 -9.10
N LYS A 246 -22.68 20.36 -8.60
CA LYS A 246 -23.51 19.16 -8.72
C LYS A 246 -24.83 19.31 -7.96
N MET A 247 -24.81 19.88 -6.76
CA MET A 247 -26.01 20.12 -5.96
C MET A 247 -27.00 21.00 -6.72
N ILE A 248 -26.54 22.10 -7.33
CA ILE A 248 -27.39 23.00 -8.13
C ILE A 248 -28.00 22.26 -9.32
N LEU A 249 -27.21 21.46 -10.05
CA LEU A 249 -27.70 20.68 -11.18
C LEU A 249 -28.80 19.70 -10.75
N THR A 250 -28.56 18.92 -9.68
CA THR A 250 -29.54 17.97 -9.15
C THR A 250 -30.83 18.67 -8.69
N LEU A 251 -30.73 19.83 -8.04
CA LEU A 251 -31.91 20.59 -7.61
C LEU A 251 -32.75 21.11 -8.77
N ASN A 252 -32.11 21.51 -9.88
CA ASN A 252 -32.84 21.95 -11.08
C ASN A 252 -33.56 20.78 -11.76
N GLU A 253 -32.91 19.62 -11.90
CA GLU A 253 -33.54 18.42 -12.45
C GLU A 253 -34.75 17.93 -11.63
N LEU A 254 -34.72 18.12 -10.31
CA LEU A 254 -35.86 17.78 -9.45
C LEU A 254 -37.04 18.74 -9.65
N LYS A 255 -36.78 20.04 -9.82
CA LYS A 255 -37.82 21.06 -10.07
C LYS A 255 -38.46 20.94 -11.45
N GLU A 256 -37.74 20.44 -12.44
CA GLU A 256 -38.29 20.20 -13.80
C GLU A 256 -39.15 18.94 -13.88
N LYS A 257 -39.12 18.08 -12.86
CA LYS A 257 -39.93 16.84 -12.78
C LYS A 257 -41.21 16.99 -11.96
N GLU A 258 -41.43 18.13 -11.31
CA GLU A 258 -42.69 18.53 -10.65
C GLU A 258 -43.57 19.34 -11.59
#